data_AF-A0A163IZ40-F1
#
_entry.id   AF-A0A163IZ40-F1
#
_cell.length_a   1.000
_cell.length_b   1.000
_cell.length_c   1.000
_cell.angle_alpha   90.00
_cell.angle_beta   90.00
_cell.angle_gamma   90.00
#
_symmetry.space_group_name_H-M   'P 1'
#
loop_
_entity.id
_entity.type
_entity.pdbx_description
1 polymer ?
#
loop_
_entity_poly.entity_id
_entity_poly.type
_entity_poly.pdbx_seq_one_letter_code
_entity_poly.pdbx_strand_id
1 'polypeptide(L)'
;MPHKRSKASVRNERKKNINLPAQDSDLNHDAPKAFTRLMRMKDQMQQKNSQKKDKKESEKATAPTIQAGERMKDFAIRVENEYRSEVNKAYKDSKPLTDRKKRNRQARKEKEANKKQKIVEKYGGRDFDDLKDNVKFGEVADAPPIFKKLPKARGQNKQILEAKNQQAALKKKTTTGEDDTNNNGYESEEDENMKALKASHKRKLANMSAAAKKALEEERERTISMYRAKKAKKMEEDGLMASHGGL
;
A
#
# COMPACT_ATOMS: atom_id res chain seq x y z
N MET A 1 -4.33 1.58 10.76
CA MET A 1 -4.92 0.31 10.25
C MET A 1 -4.12 -0.84 10.84
N PRO A 2 -4.76 -1.89 11.38
CA PRO A 2 -4.01 -3.04 11.90
C PRO A 2 -3.46 -3.86 10.73
N HIS A 3 -2.14 -4.02 10.67
CA HIS A 3 -1.50 -4.86 9.65
C HIS A 3 -1.74 -6.35 9.98
N LYS A 4 -2.24 -7.12 8.99
CA LYS A 4 -2.44 -8.56 9.15
C LYS A 4 -1.08 -9.25 9.27
N ARG A 5 -0.80 -9.79 10.46
CA ARG A 5 0.41 -10.59 10.74
C ARG A 5 0.42 -11.84 9.85
N SER A 6 1.61 -12.27 9.43
CA SER A 6 1.81 -13.55 8.74
C SER A 6 1.35 -14.73 9.62
N LYS A 7 0.87 -15.81 9.00
CA LYS A 7 0.41 -17.03 9.69
C LYS A 7 1.56 -17.58 10.57
N ALA A 8 1.21 -18.11 11.74
CA ALA A 8 2.17 -18.62 12.73
C ALA A 8 3.11 -19.70 12.16
N SER A 9 2.62 -20.55 11.24
CA SER A 9 3.42 -21.57 10.56
C SER A 9 4.60 -20.96 9.79
N VAL A 10 4.35 -19.91 9.01
CA VAL A 10 5.36 -19.20 8.21
C VAL A 10 6.41 -18.54 9.11
N ARG A 11 5.99 -18.04 10.29
CA ARG A 11 6.91 -17.43 11.26
C ARG A 11 7.80 -18.49 11.92
N ASN A 12 7.24 -19.64 12.26
CA ASN A 12 7.98 -20.74 12.87
C ASN A 12 8.98 -21.38 11.89
N GLU A 13 8.62 -21.52 10.60
CA GLU A 13 9.56 -21.97 9.56
C GLU A 13 10.72 -20.98 9.37
N ARG A 14 10.44 -19.67 9.36
CA ARG A 14 11.50 -18.64 9.30
C ARG A 14 12.45 -18.75 10.49
N LYS A 15 11.93 -18.89 11.71
CA LYS A 15 12.76 -19.06 12.93
C LYS A 15 13.62 -20.32 12.88
N LYS A 16 13.08 -21.45 12.38
CA LYS A 16 13.85 -22.69 12.20
C LYS A 16 15.02 -22.51 11.22
N ASN A 17 14.80 -21.78 10.13
CA ASN A 17 15.84 -21.48 9.13
C ASN A 17 16.89 -20.43 9.57
N ILE A 18 16.61 -19.68 10.64
CA ILE A 18 17.55 -18.68 11.18
C ILE A 18 18.57 -19.33 12.13
N ASN A 19 18.17 -20.35 12.88
CA ASN A 19 18.98 -20.98 13.93
C ASN A 19 19.60 -22.32 13.52
N LEU A 20 19.53 -22.72 12.25
CA LEU A 20 20.25 -23.90 11.77
C LEU A 20 21.75 -23.60 11.82
N PRO A 21 22.57 -24.39 12.56
CA PRO A 21 24.01 -24.28 12.47
C PRO A 21 24.40 -24.50 11.01
N ALA A 22 25.30 -23.65 10.50
CA ALA A 22 25.86 -23.84 9.17
C ALA A 22 26.60 -25.19 9.21
N GLN A 23 26.01 -26.22 8.62
CA GLN A 23 26.77 -27.44 8.37
C GLN A 23 27.84 -27.09 7.34
N ASP A 24 29.09 -27.26 7.77
CA ASP A 24 30.29 -27.10 6.98
C ASP A 24 30.39 -28.32 6.05
N SER A 25 29.61 -28.29 4.97
CA SER A 25 29.80 -29.21 3.85
C SER A 25 30.54 -28.48 2.74
N ASP A 26 31.80 -28.85 2.54
CA ASP A 26 32.62 -28.91 1.32
C ASP A 26 32.35 -27.92 0.18
N LEU A 27 32.05 -26.67 0.50
CA LEU A 27 31.94 -25.59 -0.48
C LEU A 27 32.96 -24.52 -0.12
N ASN A 28 34.13 -24.62 -0.77
CA ASN A 28 35.22 -23.66 -0.89
C ASN A 28 35.20 -22.51 0.13
N HIS A 29 36.08 -22.60 1.13
CA HIS A 29 36.28 -21.62 2.21
C HIS A 29 36.69 -20.20 1.76
N ASP A 30 36.83 -19.96 0.46
CA ASP A 30 37.30 -18.71 -0.13
C ASP A 30 36.18 -17.68 -0.39
N ALA A 31 34.90 -18.08 -0.28
CA ALA A 31 33.78 -17.15 -0.43
C ALA A 31 33.29 -16.61 0.92
N PRO A 32 32.98 -15.30 1.03
CA PRO A 32 32.48 -14.73 2.28
C PRO A 32 31.18 -15.42 2.74
N LYS A 33 31.05 -15.63 4.04
CA LYS A 33 29.98 -16.43 4.67
C LYS A 33 28.56 -15.96 4.32
N ALA A 34 28.38 -14.67 4.05
CA ALA A 34 27.11 -14.12 3.57
C ALA A 34 26.77 -14.56 2.14
N PHE A 35 27.78 -14.68 1.27
CA PHE A 35 27.62 -15.10 -0.11
C PHE A 35 27.32 -16.60 -0.22
N THR A 36 28.02 -17.45 0.55
CA THR A 36 27.74 -18.89 0.58
C THR A 36 26.31 -19.18 1.08
N ARG A 37 25.82 -18.41 2.06
CA ARG A 37 24.43 -18.47 2.52
C ARG A 37 23.43 -18.10 1.42
N LEU A 38 23.71 -17.05 0.65
CA LEU A 38 22.84 -16.61 -0.46
C LEU A 38 22.79 -17.66 -1.58
N MET A 39 23.93 -18.24 -1.94
CA MET A 39 24.01 -19.31 -2.95
C MET A 39 23.21 -20.55 -2.50
N ARG A 40 23.38 -21.01 -1.25
CA ARG A 40 22.59 -22.12 -0.71
C ARG A 40 21.08 -21.83 -0.72
N MET A 41 20.66 -20.61 -0.40
CA MET A 41 19.24 -20.23 -0.50
C MET A 41 18.72 -20.28 -1.94
N LYS A 42 19.54 -19.85 -2.91
CA LYS A 42 19.21 -19.91 -4.33
C LYS A 42 19.06 -21.37 -4.80
N ASP A 43 19.99 -22.24 -4.42
CA ASP A 43 19.98 -23.67 -4.78
C ASP A 43 18.78 -24.38 -4.16
N GLN A 44 18.48 -24.13 -2.88
CA GLN A 44 17.28 -24.67 -2.22
C GLN A 44 15.98 -24.18 -2.89
N MET A 45 15.92 -22.92 -3.34
CA MET A 45 14.77 -22.42 -4.09
C MET A 45 14.64 -23.09 -5.46
N GLN A 46 15.75 -23.33 -6.15
CA GLN A 46 15.76 -24.02 -7.43
C GLN A 46 15.32 -25.48 -7.29
N GLN A 47 15.84 -26.21 -6.30
CA GLN A 47 15.42 -27.58 -5.99
C GLN A 47 13.94 -27.67 -5.62
N LYS A 48 13.42 -26.73 -4.81
CA LYS A 48 11.98 -26.68 -4.51
C LYS A 48 11.11 -26.39 -5.74
N ASN A 49 11.64 -25.66 -6.72
CA ASN A 49 10.93 -25.35 -7.94
C ASN A 49 10.98 -26.50 -8.95
N SER A 50 12.10 -27.24 -9.06
CA SER A 50 12.17 -28.45 -9.88
C SER A 50 11.26 -29.54 -9.33
N GLN A 51 11.34 -29.85 -8.03
CA GLN A 51 10.46 -30.84 -7.39
C GLN A 51 8.96 -30.52 -7.56
N LYS A 52 8.58 -29.23 -7.60
CA LYS A 52 7.19 -28.82 -7.88
C LYS A 52 6.78 -28.98 -9.34
N LYS A 53 7.72 -28.92 -10.28
CA LYS A 53 7.47 -29.20 -11.69
C LYS A 53 7.36 -30.71 -11.89
N ASP A 54 8.29 -31.47 -11.31
CA ASP A 54 8.32 -32.93 -11.42
C ASP A 54 7.06 -33.56 -10.80
N LYS A 55 6.60 -33.07 -9.64
CA LYS A 55 5.31 -33.49 -9.05
C LYS A 55 4.11 -33.19 -9.92
N LYS A 56 4.11 -32.04 -10.62
CA LYS A 56 3.02 -31.68 -11.54
C LYS A 56 3.05 -32.53 -12.81
N GLU A 57 4.22 -32.92 -13.28
CA GLU A 57 4.36 -33.80 -14.43
C GLU A 57 3.98 -35.25 -14.08
N SER A 58 4.32 -35.73 -12.88
CA SER A 58 3.89 -37.05 -12.41
C SER A 58 2.38 -37.15 -12.17
N GLU A 59 1.72 -36.07 -11.74
CA GLU A 59 0.26 -36.03 -11.58
C GLU A 59 -0.49 -35.93 -12.94
N LYS A 60 0.18 -35.44 -13.99
CA LYS A 60 -0.42 -35.27 -15.33
C LYS A 60 -0.29 -36.50 -16.23
N ALA A 61 0.56 -37.46 -15.87
CA ALA A 61 0.94 -38.57 -16.76
C ALA A 61 -0.02 -39.76 -16.75
N THR A 62 -0.96 -39.84 -15.82
CA THR A 62 -1.96 -40.92 -15.79
C THR A 62 -3.23 -40.48 -16.48
N ALA A 63 -3.51 -41.06 -17.66
CA ALA A 63 -4.82 -40.93 -18.29
C ALA A 63 -5.91 -41.42 -17.31
N PRO A 64 -7.05 -40.71 -17.20
CA PRO A 64 -8.08 -41.07 -16.23
C PRO A 64 -8.66 -42.43 -16.59
N THR A 65 -8.57 -43.37 -15.64
CA THR A 65 -9.18 -44.69 -15.74
C THR A 65 -10.53 -44.70 -15.00
N ILE A 66 -11.43 -45.59 -15.43
CA ILE A 66 -12.73 -45.80 -14.78
C ILE A 66 -12.50 -46.47 -13.42
N GLN A 67 -13.09 -45.92 -12.36
CA GLN A 67 -12.97 -46.50 -11.02
C GLN A 67 -13.92 -47.70 -10.86
N ALA A 68 -13.57 -48.66 -10.00
CA ALA A 68 -14.40 -49.84 -9.75
C ALA A 68 -15.77 -49.42 -9.20
N GLY A 69 -16.86 -49.84 -9.88
CA GLY A 69 -18.24 -49.49 -9.50
C GLY A 69 -18.74 -48.15 -10.02
N GLU A 70 -17.91 -47.39 -10.74
CA GLU A 70 -18.31 -46.11 -11.38
C GLU A 70 -19.13 -46.38 -12.65
N ARG A 71 -20.25 -45.67 -12.84
CA ARG A 71 -21.00 -45.69 -14.10
C ARG A 71 -20.28 -44.82 -15.13
N MET A 72 -20.41 -45.14 -16.43
CA MET A 72 -19.80 -44.36 -17.51
C MET A 72 -20.14 -42.86 -17.48
N LYS A 73 -21.35 -42.50 -17.03
CA LYS A 73 -21.77 -41.11 -16.89
C LYS A 73 -21.00 -40.38 -15.79
N ASP A 74 -20.77 -41.05 -14.65
CA ASP A 74 -20.07 -40.46 -13.50
C ASP A 74 -18.57 -40.28 -13.82
N PHE A 75 -18.00 -41.26 -14.54
CA PHE A 75 -16.64 -41.16 -15.09
C PHE A 75 -16.47 -39.91 -15.97
N ALA A 76 -17.39 -39.70 -16.93
CA ALA A 76 -17.33 -38.55 -17.82
C ALA A 76 -17.38 -37.21 -17.05
N ILE A 77 -18.25 -37.10 -16.03
CA ILE A 77 -18.38 -35.91 -15.20
C ILE A 77 -17.12 -35.66 -14.37
N ARG A 78 -16.51 -36.71 -13.80
CA ARG A 78 -15.28 -36.61 -13.01
C ARG A 78 -14.11 -36.13 -13.87
N VAL A 79 -13.94 -36.73 -15.04
CA VAL A 79 -12.93 -36.34 -16.03
C VAL A 79 -13.13 -34.88 -16.43
N GLU A 80 -14.35 -34.49 -16.78
CA GLU A 80 -14.63 -33.09 -17.16
C GLU A 80 -14.26 -32.12 -16.04
N ASN A 81 -14.60 -32.42 -14.79
CA ASN A 81 -14.27 -31.57 -13.64
C ASN A 81 -12.77 -31.46 -13.38
N GLU A 82 -12.03 -32.55 -13.51
CA GLU A 82 -10.57 -32.59 -13.35
C GLU A 82 -9.87 -31.71 -14.39
N TYR A 83 -10.25 -31.85 -15.66
CA TYR A 83 -9.67 -31.07 -16.75
C TYR A 83 -10.27 -29.67 -16.91
N ARG A 84 -11.39 -29.35 -16.25
CA ARG A 84 -12.08 -28.05 -16.38
C ARG A 84 -11.15 -26.86 -16.13
N SER A 85 -10.27 -26.97 -15.14
CA SER A 85 -9.33 -25.91 -14.82
C SER A 85 -8.29 -25.70 -15.92
N GLU A 86 -7.80 -26.79 -16.51
CA GLU A 86 -6.80 -26.79 -17.57
C GLU A 86 -7.39 -26.30 -18.89
N VAL A 87 -8.58 -26.78 -19.25
CA VAL A 87 -9.34 -26.32 -20.43
C VAL A 87 -9.63 -24.82 -20.33
N ASN A 88 -10.10 -24.35 -19.16
CA ASN A 88 -10.31 -22.92 -18.93
C ASN A 88 -9.03 -22.10 -19.03
N LYS A 89 -7.89 -22.66 -18.60
CA LYS A 89 -6.59 -22.00 -18.71
C LYS A 89 -6.14 -21.94 -20.16
N ALA A 90 -6.16 -23.06 -20.88
CA ALA A 90 -5.83 -23.12 -22.31
C ALA A 90 -6.70 -22.16 -23.13
N TYR A 91 -8.00 -22.07 -22.83
CA TYR A 91 -8.91 -21.13 -23.48
C TYR A 91 -8.62 -19.65 -23.17
N LYS A 92 -8.11 -19.35 -21.97
CA LYS A 92 -7.66 -18.00 -21.62
C LYS A 92 -6.34 -17.64 -22.29
N ASP A 93 -5.45 -18.62 -22.42
CA ASP A 93 -4.11 -18.45 -23.01
C ASP A 93 -4.18 -18.38 -24.54
N SER A 94 -5.11 -19.10 -25.18
CA SER A 94 -5.33 -19.05 -26.63
C SER A 94 -5.93 -17.73 -27.12
N LYS A 95 -6.63 -17.00 -26.24
CA LYS A 95 -7.16 -15.68 -26.57
C LYS A 95 -6.05 -14.64 -26.58
N PRO A 96 -5.72 -14.03 -27.73
CA PRO A 96 -4.71 -12.98 -27.77
C PRO A 96 -5.17 -11.81 -26.90
N LEU A 97 -4.32 -11.42 -25.96
CA LEU A 97 -4.59 -10.24 -25.13
C LEU A 97 -4.48 -9.00 -26.03
N THR A 98 -5.51 -8.14 -26.00
CA THR A 98 -5.44 -6.85 -26.70
C THR A 98 -4.31 -6.00 -26.15
N ASP A 99 -3.67 -5.19 -27.00
CA ASP A 99 -2.49 -4.40 -26.60
C ASP A 99 -2.80 -3.41 -25.48
N ARG A 100 -4.03 -2.87 -25.44
CA ARG A 100 -4.52 -2.07 -24.31
C ARG A 100 -4.49 -2.84 -22.99
N LYS A 101 -4.90 -4.11 -22.98
CA LYS A 101 -4.87 -4.97 -21.78
C LYS A 101 -3.44 -5.32 -21.39
N LYS A 102 -2.54 -5.58 -22.35
CA LYS A 102 -1.11 -5.80 -22.09
C LYS A 102 -0.47 -4.58 -21.41
N ARG A 103 -0.67 -3.39 -21.98
CA ARG A 103 -0.14 -2.12 -21.44
C ARG A 103 -0.67 -1.84 -20.02
N ASN A 104 -1.96 -2.01 -19.79
CA ASN A 104 -2.54 -1.83 -18.45
C ASN A 104 -1.99 -2.82 -17.42
N ARG A 105 -1.75 -4.08 -17.82
CA ARG A 105 -1.16 -5.09 -16.94
C ARG A 105 0.30 -4.76 -16.60
N GLN A 106 1.09 -4.31 -17.58
CA GLN A 106 2.46 -3.85 -17.37
C GLN A 106 2.49 -2.64 -16.44
N ALA A 107 1.69 -1.60 -16.73
CA ALA A 107 1.58 -0.41 -15.89
C ALA A 107 1.16 -0.74 -14.44
N ARG A 108 0.29 -1.73 -14.23
CA ARG A 108 -0.08 -2.19 -12.89
C ARG A 108 1.10 -2.88 -12.19
N LYS A 109 1.82 -3.76 -12.88
CA LYS A 109 3.01 -4.44 -12.35
C LYS A 109 4.10 -3.43 -11.99
N GLU A 110 4.35 -2.44 -12.84
CA GLU A 110 5.30 -1.34 -12.60
C GLU A 110 4.88 -0.51 -11.39
N LYS A 111 3.60 -0.13 -11.27
CA LYS A 111 3.10 0.58 -10.07
C LYS A 111 3.30 -0.24 -8.80
N GLU A 112 3.08 -1.54 -8.84
CA GLU A 112 3.30 -2.42 -7.68
C GLU A 112 4.80 -2.56 -7.36
N ALA A 113 5.66 -2.67 -8.37
CA ALA A 113 7.12 -2.71 -8.21
C ALA A 113 7.65 -1.39 -7.64
N ASN A 114 7.23 -0.25 -8.18
CA ASN A 114 7.64 1.08 -7.72
C ASN A 114 7.18 1.34 -6.28
N LYS A 115 5.98 0.88 -5.90
CA LYS A 115 5.53 0.95 -4.50
C LYS A 115 6.45 0.15 -3.58
N LYS A 116 6.82 -1.06 -3.99
CA LYS A 116 7.76 -1.90 -3.21
C LYS A 116 9.14 -1.27 -3.13
N GLN A 117 9.66 -0.74 -4.22
CA GLN A 117 10.94 -0.02 -4.25
C GLN A 117 10.91 1.20 -3.34
N LYS A 118 9.88 2.04 -3.40
CA LYS A 118 9.72 3.19 -2.50
C LYS A 118 9.68 2.78 -1.03
N ILE A 119 9.04 1.66 -0.70
CA ILE A 119 9.04 1.13 0.67
C ILE A 119 10.45 0.68 1.07
N VAL A 120 11.14 -0.05 0.19
CA VAL A 120 12.52 -0.50 0.43
C VAL A 120 13.48 0.69 0.57
N GLU A 121 13.34 1.72 -0.26
CA GLU A 121 14.18 2.92 -0.23
C GLU A 121 13.92 3.76 1.01
N LYS A 122 12.64 3.96 1.38
CA LYS A 122 12.25 4.74 2.57
C LYS A 122 12.58 4.04 3.89
N TYR A 123 12.46 2.71 3.95
CA TYR A 123 12.59 1.94 5.19
C TYR A 123 13.77 0.95 5.17
N GLY A 124 14.68 1.07 4.20
CA GLY A 124 15.86 0.21 4.04
C GLY A 124 15.54 -1.28 3.86
N GLY A 125 14.30 -1.63 3.48
CA GLY A 125 13.84 -3.02 3.41
C GLY A 125 13.76 -3.75 4.75
N ARG A 126 13.86 -3.03 5.88
CA ARG A 126 13.65 -3.60 7.22
C ARG A 126 12.15 -3.65 7.51
N ASP A 127 11.62 -4.84 7.71
CA ASP A 127 10.24 -5.03 8.16
C ASP A 127 10.10 -4.60 9.63
N PHE A 128 8.89 -4.24 10.05
CA PHE A 128 8.59 -3.85 11.43
C PHE A 128 8.97 -4.94 12.46
N ASP A 129 9.03 -6.21 12.01
CA ASP A 129 9.45 -7.36 12.83
C ASP A 129 10.98 -7.41 13.05
N ASP A 130 11.78 -6.77 12.21
CA ASP A 130 13.25 -6.65 12.35
C ASP A 130 13.66 -5.45 13.20
N LEU A 131 12.73 -4.53 13.48
CA LEU A 131 12.93 -3.37 14.34
C LEU A 131 12.79 -3.80 15.81
N LYS A 132 13.79 -4.54 16.31
CA LYS A 132 13.90 -4.84 17.74
C LYS A 132 14.67 -3.73 18.43
N ASP A 133 13.99 -3.07 19.36
CA ASP A 133 14.59 -2.12 20.26
C ASP A 133 15.42 -2.90 21.29
N ASN A 134 16.74 -2.91 21.12
CA ASN A 134 17.66 -3.52 22.08
C ASN A 134 17.86 -2.57 23.26
N VAL A 135 16.78 -2.26 23.99
CA VAL A 135 16.85 -1.43 25.20
C VAL A 135 17.60 -2.21 26.26
N LYS A 136 18.76 -1.69 26.68
CA LYS A 136 19.53 -2.30 27.76
C LYS A 136 18.78 -2.07 29.08
N PHE A 137 18.66 -3.12 29.89
CA PHE A 137 18.01 -3.04 31.20
C PHE A 137 18.76 -2.01 32.07
N GLY A 138 18.13 -0.86 32.34
CA GLY A 138 18.74 0.28 33.03
C GLY A 138 18.66 1.61 32.27
N GLU A 139 18.45 1.61 30.95
CA GLU A 139 18.00 2.81 30.22
C GLU A 139 16.51 3.03 30.51
N VAL A 140 16.22 3.65 31.65
CA VAL A 140 14.91 4.27 31.87
C VAL A 140 14.83 5.42 30.87
N ALA A 141 13.85 5.38 29.97
CA ALA A 141 13.59 6.48 29.06
C ALA A 141 13.56 7.79 29.85
N ASP A 142 14.40 8.75 29.45
CA ASP A 142 14.41 10.09 30.05
C ASP A 142 12.96 10.58 30.14
N ALA A 143 12.61 11.10 31.32
CA ALA A 143 11.24 11.53 31.60
C ALA A 143 10.73 12.40 30.43
N PRO A 144 9.48 12.20 29.98
CA PRO A 144 8.95 12.93 28.84
C PRO A 144 9.14 14.43 29.08
N PRO A 145 9.48 15.21 28.04
CA PRO A 145 9.78 16.63 28.20
C PRO A 145 8.62 17.32 28.91
N ILE A 146 8.89 17.82 30.11
CA ILE A 146 7.90 18.53 30.91
C ILE A 146 7.73 19.90 30.27
N PHE A 147 6.63 20.10 29.55
CA PHE A 147 6.24 21.41 29.05
C PHE A 147 5.95 22.34 30.24
N LYS A 148 6.95 23.11 30.67
CA LYS A 148 6.77 24.26 31.56
C LYS A 148 5.93 25.30 30.82
N LYS A 149 4.61 25.19 30.89
CA LYS A 149 3.71 26.25 30.42
C LYS A 149 4.04 27.52 31.19
N LEU A 150 4.68 28.46 30.53
CA LEU A 150 4.85 29.81 31.04
C LEU A 150 3.45 30.37 31.34
N PRO A 151 3.18 30.88 32.55
CA PRO A 151 1.88 31.43 32.87
C PRO A 151 1.57 32.59 31.92
N LYS A 152 0.35 32.60 31.37
CA LYS A 152 -0.12 33.67 30.50
C LYS A 152 -0.12 34.98 31.30
N ALA A 153 0.72 35.95 30.90
CA ALA A 153 0.77 37.26 31.55
C ALA A 153 -0.63 37.90 31.56
N ARG A 154 -1.07 38.33 32.76
CA ARG A 154 -2.31 39.10 32.95
C ARG A 154 -1.95 40.53 33.36
N GLY A 155 -2.80 41.50 32.99
CA GLY A 155 -2.60 42.91 33.31
C GLY A 155 -1.56 43.61 32.43
N GLN A 156 -0.86 44.60 32.99
CA GLN A 156 0.06 45.47 32.24
C GLN A 156 1.22 44.72 31.57
N ASN A 157 1.62 43.57 32.11
CA ASN A 157 2.65 42.71 31.52
C ASN A 157 2.22 42.10 30.17
N LYS A 158 0.92 42.05 29.86
CA LYS A 158 0.42 41.60 28.54
C LYS A 158 0.73 42.63 27.45
N GLN A 159 0.55 43.92 27.74
CA GLN A 159 0.83 45.01 26.81
C GLN A 159 2.33 45.09 26.50
N ILE A 160 3.19 44.90 27.51
CA ILE A 160 4.64 44.88 27.35
C ILE A 160 5.08 43.69 26.47
N LEU A 161 4.45 42.52 26.62
CA LEU A 161 4.76 41.34 25.81
C LEU A 161 4.27 41.48 24.36
N GLU A 162 3.09 42.06 24.15
CA GLU A 162 2.56 42.36 22.82
C GLU A 162 3.43 43.41 22.11
N ALA A 163 3.87 44.46 22.81
CA ALA A 163 4.79 45.46 22.26
C ALA A 163 6.15 44.85 21.87
N LYS A 164 6.72 43.97 22.70
CA LYS A 164 7.97 43.26 22.36
C LYS A 164 7.81 42.33 21.15
N ASN A 165 6.68 41.62 21.04
CA ASN A 165 6.41 40.77 19.89
C ASN A 165 6.20 41.57 18.60
N GLN A 166 5.55 42.74 18.67
CA GLN A 166 5.40 43.64 17.53
C GLN A 166 6.75 44.23 17.11
N GLN A 167 7.61 44.61 18.05
CA GLN A 167 8.97 45.07 17.74
C GLN A 167 9.84 43.96 17.12
N ALA A 168 9.70 42.71 17.57
CA ALA A 168 10.39 41.57 16.97
C ALA A 168 9.88 41.26 15.54
N ALA A 169 8.58 41.41 15.30
CA ALA A 169 7.99 41.25 13.97
C ALA A 169 8.44 42.37 13.00
N LEU A 170 8.56 43.60 13.49
CA LEU A 170 9.05 44.75 12.71
C LEU A 170 10.54 44.61 12.36
N LYS A 171 11.39 44.15 13.30
CA LYS A 171 12.81 43.85 13.01
C LYS A 171 13.00 42.74 11.99
N LYS A 172 12.06 41.79 11.90
CA LYS A 172 12.09 40.72 10.89
C LYS A 172 11.65 41.22 9.50
N LYS A 173 10.91 42.33 9.45
CA LYS A 173 10.43 42.96 8.21
C LYS A 173 11.45 43.91 7.59
N THR A 174 12.38 44.46 8.36
CA THR A 174 13.43 45.37 7.86
C THR A 174 14.65 44.66 7.25
N THR A 175 14.72 43.32 7.29
CA THR A 175 15.74 42.53 6.58
C THR A 175 15.22 41.85 5.31
N THR A 176 13.96 42.09 4.92
CA THR A 176 13.33 41.52 3.71
C THR A 176 12.36 42.53 3.10
N GLY A 177 12.90 43.58 2.48
CA GLY A 177 12.08 44.63 1.91
C GLY A 177 12.82 45.49 0.90
N GLU A 178 13.18 44.91 -0.24
CA GLU A 178 13.21 45.58 -1.54
C GLU A 178 12.98 44.50 -2.62
N ASP A 179 12.25 44.87 -3.68
CA ASP A 179 11.78 44.08 -4.83
C ASP A 179 10.48 43.27 -4.71
N ASP A 180 9.39 44.03 -4.80
CA ASP A 180 8.00 43.62 -4.96
C ASP A 180 7.59 43.68 -6.45
N THR A 181 8.24 42.90 -7.34
CA THR A 181 7.79 42.73 -8.76
C THR A 181 8.16 41.39 -9.41
N ASN A 182 8.23 40.27 -8.69
CA ASN A 182 8.27 38.95 -9.33
C ASN A 182 7.71 37.89 -8.39
N ASN A 183 6.43 37.56 -8.57
CA ASN A 183 5.76 36.49 -7.83
C ASN A 183 6.19 35.10 -8.35
N ASN A 184 7.50 34.81 -8.23
CA ASN A 184 8.05 33.47 -8.23
C ASN A 184 8.22 33.05 -6.75
N GLY A 185 7.10 32.93 -6.05
CA GLY A 185 7.08 32.06 -4.87
C GLY A 185 7.47 30.66 -5.34
N TYR A 186 8.46 30.06 -4.69
CA TYR A 186 8.96 28.72 -4.99
C TYR A 186 7.77 27.74 -5.02
N GLU A 187 7.20 27.49 -6.21
CA GLU A 187 6.17 26.47 -6.41
C GLU A 187 6.87 25.16 -6.06
N SER A 188 6.48 24.53 -4.96
CA SER A 188 7.03 23.22 -4.62
C SER A 188 6.75 22.27 -5.79
N GLU A 189 7.61 21.28 -6.04
CA GLU A 189 7.35 20.26 -7.07
C GLU A 189 5.96 19.60 -6.91
N GLU A 190 5.42 19.60 -5.68
CA GLU A 190 4.09 19.11 -5.37
C GLU A 190 2.98 20.03 -5.91
N ASP A 191 3.17 21.35 -5.88
CA ASP A 191 2.21 22.34 -6.38
C ASP A 191 2.15 22.37 -7.91
N GLU A 192 3.30 22.28 -8.59
CA GLU A 192 3.36 22.17 -10.05
C GLU A 192 2.66 20.89 -10.52
N ASN A 193 2.89 19.77 -9.83
CA ASN A 193 2.25 18.50 -10.15
C ASN A 193 0.74 18.57 -9.94
N MET A 194 0.28 19.25 -8.88
CA MET A 194 -1.15 19.49 -8.65
C MET A 194 -1.80 20.39 -9.71
N LYS A 195 -1.07 21.41 -10.19
CA LYS A 195 -1.52 22.32 -11.25
C LYS A 195 -1.64 21.58 -12.58
N ALA A 196 -0.65 20.76 -12.93
CA ALA A 196 -0.67 19.91 -14.13
C ALA A 196 -1.80 18.87 -14.07
N LEU A 197 -2.03 18.24 -12.92
CA LEU A 197 -3.14 17.31 -12.72
C LEU A 197 -4.48 18.02 -12.89
N LYS A 198 -4.71 19.17 -12.24
CA LYS A 198 -5.95 19.95 -12.41
C LYS A 198 -6.19 20.34 -13.87
N ALA A 199 -5.15 20.78 -14.59
CA ALA A 199 -5.24 21.13 -16.01
C ALA A 199 -5.58 19.92 -16.89
N SER A 200 -4.97 18.75 -16.65
CA SER A 200 -5.26 17.52 -17.39
C SER A 200 -6.70 17.04 -17.17
N HIS A 201 -7.20 17.12 -15.94
CA HIS A 201 -8.57 16.77 -15.59
C HIS A 201 -9.57 17.73 -16.25
N LYS A 202 -9.27 19.04 -16.29
CA LYS A 202 -10.10 20.04 -16.97
C LYS A 202 -10.20 19.76 -18.49
N ARG A 203 -9.08 19.44 -19.14
CA ARG A 203 -9.06 19.06 -20.58
C ARG A 203 -9.86 17.79 -20.84
N LYS A 204 -9.72 16.79 -19.97
CA LYS A 204 -10.47 15.53 -20.09
C LYS A 204 -11.98 15.76 -20.02
N LEU A 205 -12.45 16.59 -19.09
CA LEU A 205 -13.87 16.93 -18.98
C LEU A 205 -14.34 17.75 -20.18
N ALA A 206 -13.55 18.70 -20.68
CA ALA A 206 -13.90 19.47 -21.87
C ALA A 206 -14.14 18.56 -23.10
N ASN A 207 -13.24 17.58 -23.30
CA ASN A 207 -13.25 16.66 -24.45
C ASN A 207 -14.23 15.47 -24.31
N MET A 208 -15.00 15.38 -23.22
CA MET A 208 -16.03 14.35 -23.07
C MET A 208 -17.29 14.70 -23.87
N SER A 209 -17.94 13.67 -24.43
CA SER A 209 -19.25 13.80 -25.06
C SER A 209 -20.31 14.26 -24.05
N ALA A 210 -21.34 14.96 -24.52
CA ALA A 210 -22.42 15.46 -23.66
C ALA A 210 -23.11 14.35 -22.86
N ALA A 211 -23.32 13.18 -23.47
CA ALA A 211 -23.88 12.01 -22.79
C ALA A 211 -23.01 11.53 -21.62
N ALA A 212 -21.69 11.52 -21.80
CA ALA A 212 -20.77 11.09 -20.75
C ALA A 212 -20.64 12.14 -19.63
N LYS A 213 -20.79 13.43 -19.94
CA LYS A 213 -20.87 14.50 -18.92
C LYS A 213 -22.13 14.34 -18.07
N LYS A 214 -23.28 14.11 -18.71
CA LYS A 214 -24.56 13.88 -18.04
C LYS A 214 -24.51 12.69 -17.08
N ALA A 215 -23.92 11.57 -17.51
CA ALA A 215 -23.77 10.39 -16.65
C ALA A 215 -22.92 10.67 -15.39
N LEU A 216 -21.84 11.45 -15.50
CA LEU A 216 -21.04 11.85 -14.34
C LEU A 216 -21.79 12.80 -13.39
N GLU A 217 -22.61 13.70 -13.93
CA GLU A 217 -23.45 14.59 -13.14
C GLU A 217 -24.54 13.81 -12.39
N GLU A 218 -25.21 12.86 -13.06
CA GLU A 218 -26.20 11.98 -12.43
C GLU A 218 -25.58 11.12 -11.31
N GLU A 219 -24.38 10.56 -11.53
CA GLU A 219 -23.65 9.83 -10.48
C GLU A 219 -23.27 10.74 -9.30
N ARG A 220 -22.85 11.97 -9.58
CA ARG A 220 -22.51 12.98 -8.56
C ARG A 220 -23.73 13.34 -7.73
N GLU A 221 -24.87 13.61 -8.36
CA GLU A 221 -26.13 13.93 -7.67
C GLU A 221 -26.62 12.76 -6.83
N ARG A 222 -26.57 11.54 -7.36
CA ARG A 222 -26.92 10.32 -6.62
C ARG A 222 -26.05 10.15 -5.37
N THR A 223 -24.73 10.37 -5.50
CA THR A 223 -23.79 10.25 -4.37
C THR A 223 -24.02 11.33 -3.32
N ILE A 224 -24.23 12.58 -3.75
CA ILE A 224 -24.54 13.69 -2.84
C ILE A 224 -25.86 13.44 -2.12
N SER A 225 -26.89 12.96 -2.82
CA SER A 225 -28.19 12.61 -2.24
C SER A 225 -28.05 11.52 -1.17
N MET A 226 -27.34 10.42 -1.48
CA MET A 226 -27.08 9.36 -0.50
C MET A 226 -26.29 9.88 0.72
N TYR A 227 -25.30 10.74 0.50
CA TYR A 227 -24.54 11.34 1.59
C TYR A 227 -25.41 12.24 2.46
N ARG A 228 -26.25 13.09 1.86
CA ARG A 228 -27.19 13.96 2.58
C ARG A 228 -28.19 13.14 3.39
N ALA A 229 -28.78 12.09 2.80
CA ALA A 229 -29.69 11.19 3.50
C ALA A 229 -29.01 10.48 4.68
N LYS A 230 -27.78 9.98 4.48
CA LYS A 230 -27.01 9.35 5.56
C LYS A 230 -26.65 10.35 6.66
N LYS A 231 -26.30 11.58 6.29
CA LYS A 231 -25.99 12.63 7.26
C LYS A 231 -27.25 13.04 8.04
N ALA A 232 -28.41 13.14 7.39
CA ALA A 232 -29.68 13.41 8.05
C ALA A 232 -30.01 12.31 9.07
N LYS A 233 -29.95 11.04 8.68
CA LYS A 233 -30.12 9.90 9.60
C LYS A 233 -29.16 9.94 10.78
N LYS A 234 -27.90 10.26 10.55
CA LYS A 234 -26.92 10.40 11.62
C LYS A 234 -27.28 11.54 12.58
N MET A 235 -27.76 12.66 12.06
CA MET A 235 -28.19 13.79 12.90
C MET A 235 -29.49 13.51 13.67
N GLU A 236 -30.38 12.66 13.13
CA GLU A 236 -31.55 12.12 13.84
C GLU A 236 -31.12 11.17 14.97
N GLU A 237 -30.20 10.23 14.69
CA GLU A 237 -29.62 9.30 15.67
C GLU A 237 -28.88 10.03 16.80
N ASP A 238 -28.11 11.07 16.46
CA ASP A 238 -27.37 11.89 17.42
C ASP A 238 -28.29 12.90 18.17
N GLY A 239 -29.60 12.91 17.90
CA GLY A 239 -30.59 13.78 18.56
C GLY A 239 -30.44 15.27 18.26
N LEU A 240 -29.69 15.63 17.21
CA LEU A 240 -29.35 17.00 16.84
C LEU A 240 -30.33 17.63 15.82
N MET A 241 -31.25 16.86 15.25
CA MET A 241 -32.37 17.42 14.49
C MET A 241 -33.48 17.83 15.45
N ALA A 242 -33.64 19.14 15.65
CA ALA A 242 -34.78 19.70 16.35
C ALA A 242 -36.06 19.19 15.67
N SER A 243 -36.88 18.47 16.43
CA SER A 243 -38.26 18.24 16.08
C SER A 243 -38.92 19.60 15.87
N HIS A 244 -39.10 20.02 14.61
CA HIS A 244 -40.16 20.95 14.28
C HIS A 244 -41.47 20.20 14.52
N GLY A 245 -41.87 20.20 15.79
CA GLY A 245 -43.19 19.81 16.21
C GLY A 245 -44.18 20.86 15.74
N GLY A 246 -45.26 20.37 15.14
CA GLY A 246 -46.62 20.90 15.25
C GLY A 246 -46.83 22.38 14.91
N LEU A 247 -47.43 22.62 13.74
CA LEU A 247 -48.87 22.87 13.62
C LEU A 247 -49.34 22.43 12.22
#